data_AF-A0AAE1PTI6-F1
#
_entry.id   AF-A0AAE1PTI6-F1
#
_cell.length_a   1.000
_cell.length_b   1.000
_cell.length_c   1.000
_cell.angle_alpha   90.00
_cell.angle_beta   90.00
_cell.angle_gamma   90.00
#
_symmetry.space_group_name_H-M   'P 1'
#
loop_
_entity.id
_entity.type
_entity.pdbx_description
1 polymer ?
#
loop_
_entity_poly.entity_id
_entity_poly.type
_entity_poly.pdbx_seq_one_letter_code
_entity_poly.pdbx_strand_id
1 'polypeptide(L)' 'MNTPDKALGYILSAEGYDVWLGNARGNTYSRNHTQLSPDNPLFWDFTWHEMGTQDLPAIIDYILEETE' A
#
# COMPACT_ATOMS: atom_id res chain seq x y z
N MET A 1 6.50 1.12 -21.34
CA MET A 1 7.19 0.60 -20.15
C MET A 1 8.20 1.65 -19.72
N ASN A 2 8.21 2.06 -18.44
CA ASN A 2 9.13 3.09 -17.94
C ASN A 2 10.54 2.49 -17.83
N THR A 3 11.56 3.24 -18.25
CA THR A 3 12.96 2.89 -18.01
C THR A 3 13.34 3.21 -16.55
N PRO A 4 14.35 2.55 -15.97
CA PRO A 4 14.72 2.75 -14.55
C PRO A 4 14.98 4.21 -14.16
N ASP A 5 15.60 4.98 -15.06
CA ASP A 5 15.88 6.43 -14.92
C ASP A 5 14.65 7.33 -14.92
N LYS A 6 13.45 6.77 -15.15
CA LYS A 6 12.17 7.49 -15.19
C LYS A 6 11.14 7.00 -14.17
N ALA A 7 11.43 5.91 -13.47
CA ALA A 7 10.54 5.37 -12.46
C ALA A 7 11.01 5.83 -11.07
N LEU A 8 10.17 6.61 -10.39
CA LEU A 8 10.51 7.25 -9.12
C LEU A 8 11.07 6.27 -8.08
N GLY A 9 10.48 5.09 -7.94
CA GLY A 9 10.97 4.08 -6.99
C GLY A 9 12.41 3.62 -7.27
N TYR A 10 12.78 3.45 -8.54
CA TYR A 10 14.16 3.10 -8.91
C TYR A 10 15.12 4.27 -8.72
N ILE A 11 14.69 5.50 -9.03
CA ILE A 11 15.49 6.71 -8.80
C ILE A 11 15.80 6.86 -7.31
N LEU A 12 14.79 6.80 -6.45
CA LEU A 12 14.96 6.93 -5.00
C LEU A 12 15.86 5.83 -4.43
N SER A 13 15.68 4.58 -4.88
CA SER A 13 16.54 3.47 -4.46
C SER A 13 18.00 3.67 -4.90
N ALA A 14 18.24 4.17 -6.12
CA ALA A 14 19.58 4.46 -6.61
C ALA A 14 20.26 5.62 -5.84
N GLU A 15 19.49 6.57 -5.32
CA GLU A 15 19.95 7.66 -4.46
C GLU A 15 20.14 7.23 -2.98
N GLY A 16 19.94 5.95 -2.65
CA GLY A 16 20.23 5.38 -1.32
C GLY A 16 19.08 5.47 -0.32
N TYR A 17 17.86 5.79 -0.76
CA TYR A 17 16.67 5.73 0.11
C TYR A 17 16.16 4.29 0.23
N ASP A 18 15.60 3.96 1.40
CA ASP A 18 14.76 2.77 1.58
C ASP A 18 13.35 3.07 1.04
N VAL A 19 12.91 2.30 0.04
CA VAL A 19 11.72 2.62 -0.76
C VAL A 19 10.61 1.60 -0.51
N TRP A 20 9.51 2.09 0.07
CA TRP A 20 8.31 1.31 0.33
C TRP A 20 7.16 1.71 -0.61
N LEU A 21 6.48 0.73 -1.20
CA LEU A 21 5.38 0.95 -2.14
C LEU A 21 4.06 0.44 -1.55
N GLY A 22 3.24 1.37 -1.05
CA GLY A 22 1.94 1.04 -0.46
C GLY A 22 0.90 0.56 -1.48
N ASN A 23 0.08 -0.40 -1.09
CA ASN A 23 -1.06 -0.90 -1.85
C ASN A 23 -2.35 -0.68 -1.06
N ALA A 24 -3.23 0.20 -1.54
CA ALA A 24 -4.51 0.49 -0.89
C ALA A 24 -5.48 -0.70 -0.94
N ARG A 25 -6.35 -0.82 0.06
CA ARG A 25 -7.40 -1.86 0.14
C ARG A 25 -8.22 -1.93 -1.15
N GLY A 26 -8.50 -3.17 -1.57
CA GLY A 26 -9.29 -3.50 -2.75
C GLY A 26 -8.54 -3.53 -4.08
N ASN A 27 -7.28 -3.08 -4.14
CA ASN A 27 -6.49 -3.22 -5.36
C ASN A 27 -6.06 -4.68 -5.61
N THR A 28 -5.48 -4.99 -6.76
CA THR A 28 -5.08 -6.36 -7.14
C THR A 28 -4.26 -7.10 -6.08
N TYR A 29 -3.43 -6.38 -5.32
CA TYR A 29 -2.50 -6.95 -4.33
C TYR A 29 -3.01 -6.84 -2.88
N SER A 30 -4.08 -6.10 -2.62
CA SER A 30 -4.63 -5.84 -1.29
C SER A 30 -6.12 -6.24 -1.21
N ARG A 31 -6.42 -7.49 -1.57
CA ARG A 31 -7.79 -8.04 -1.59
C ARG A 31 -8.09 -9.11 -0.53
N ASN A 32 -7.23 -9.24 0.48
CA ASN A 32 -7.48 -10.14 1.60
C ASN A 32 -8.15 -9.38 2.76
N HIS A 33 -9.11 -10.00 3.45
CA HIS A 33 -9.76 -9.42 4.62
C HIS A 33 -10.06 -10.54 5.63
N THR A 34 -9.89 -10.25 6.93
CA THR A 34 -9.95 -11.26 8.00
C THR A 34 -11.32 -11.93 8.16
N GLN A 35 -12.39 -11.23 7.78
CA GLN A 35 -13.77 -11.69 7.97
C GLN A 35 -14.62 -11.73 6.69
N LEU A 36 -14.19 -11.08 5.61
CA LEU A 36 -15.03 -10.83 4.43
C LEU A 36 -14.34 -11.40 3.19
N SER A 37 -15.09 -12.16 2.38
CA SER A 37 -14.64 -12.52 1.03
C SER A 37 -14.77 -11.31 0.10
N PRO A 38 -13.89 -11.12 -0.89
CA PRO A 38 -14.08 -10.16 -1.98
C PRO A 38 -15.38 -10.35 -2.79
N ASP A 39 -16.04 -11.51 -2.68
CA ASP A 39 -17.36 -11.75 -3.29
C ASP A 39 -18.50 -11.16 -2.45
N ASN A 40 -18.24 -10.76 -1.20
CA ASN A 40 -19.21 -10.08 -0.35
C ASN A 40 -19.20 -8.56 -0.65
N PRO A 41 -20.35 -7.93 -0.96
CA PRO A 41 -20.42 -6.49 -1.22
C PRO A 41 -19.86 -5.61 -0.09
N LEU A 42 -19.98 -6.06 1.17
CA LEU A 42 -19.44 -5.33 2.33
C LEU A 42 -17.91 -5.24 2.31
N PHE A 43 -17.22 -6.13 1.59
CA PHE A 43 -15.77 -6.03 1.39
C PHE A 43 -15.40 -4.71 0.69
N TRP A 44 -16.30 -4.22 -0.18
CA TRP A 44 -16.10 -3.03 -1.01
C TRP A 44 -16.74 -1.77 -0.43
N ASP A 45 -17.29 -1.84 0.78
CA ASP A 45 -17.90 -0.70 1.46
C ASP A 45 -16.82 0.16 2.14
N PHE A 46 -15.99 0.78 1.32
CA PHE A 46 -14.96 1.73 1.74
C PHE A 46 -14.74 2.80 0.67
N THR A 47 -14.12 3.89 1.09
CA THR A 47 -13.70 4.99 0.24
C THR A 47 -12.26 5.40 0.59
N TRP A 48 -11.83 6.53 0.05
CA TRP A 48 -10.59 7.20 0.42
C TRP A 48 -10.50 7.52 1.92
N HIS A 49 -11.64 7.64 2.62
CA HIS A 49 -11.66 7.88 4.06
C HIS A 49 -10.98 6.75 4.84
N GLU A 50 -11.33 5.49 4.55
CA GLU A 50 -10.72 4.33 5.20
C GLU A 50 -9.28 4.13 4.74
N MET A 51 -8.96 4.40 3.48
CA MET A 51 -7.56 4.38 3.02
C MET A 51 -6.70 5.38 3.80
N GLY A 52 -7.21 6.59 4.06
CA GLY A 52 -6.48 7.61 4.79
C GLY A 52 -6.41 7.36 6.30
N THR A 53 -7.51 6.91 6.92
CA THR A 53 -7.61 6.77 8.37
C THR A 53 -7.18 5.40 8.90
N GLN A 54 -7.08 4.38 8.04
CA GLN A 54 -6.72 3.03 8.43
C GLN A 54 -5.54 2.47 7.62
N ASP A 55 -5.55 2.54 6.28
CA ASP A 55 -4.45 1.95 5.48
C ASP A 55 -3.14 2.69 5.71
N LEU A 56 -3.14 4.03 5.62
CA LEU A 56 -1.91 4.82 5.76
C LEU A 56 -1.26 4.67 7.15
N PRO A 57 -1.97 4.79 8.28
CA PRO A 57 -1.38 4.55 9.60
C PRO A 57 -0.81 3.14 9.72
N ALA A 58 -1.56 2.10 9.33
CA ALA A 58 -1.11 0.72 9.45
C ALA A 58 0.14 0.43 8.60
N ILE A 59 0.22 1.01 7.39
CA ILE A 59 1.40 0.89 6.52
C ILE A 59 2.61 1.59 7.15
N ILE A 60 2.44 2.82 7.64
CA ILE A 60 3.54 3.60 8.23
C ILE A 60 4.04 2.94 9.52
N ASP A 61 3.13 2.54 10.41
CA ASP A 61 3.47 1.86 11.66
C ASP A 61 4.27 0.58 11.40
N TYR A 62 3.87 -0.23 10.40
CA TYR A 62 4.60 -1.43 10.01
C TYR A 62 6.01 -1.12 9.47
N ILE A 63 6.15 -0.08 8.64
CA ILE A 63 7.45 0.32 8.10
C ILE A 63 8.38 0.76 9.24
N LEU A 64 7.87 1.56 10.20
CA LEU A 64 8.64 1.99 11.36
C LEU A 64 9.04 0.78 12.23
N GLU A 65 8.13 -0.16 12.49
CA GLU A 65 8.44 -1.38 13.26
C GLU A 65 9.52 -2.25 12.60
N GLU A 66 9.54 -2.34 11.27
CA GLU A 66 10.53 -3.15 10.54
C GLU A 66 11.90 -2.45 10.42
N THR A 67 11.96 -1.12 10.55
CA THR A 67 13.17 -0.33 10.26
C THR A 67 13.79 0.39 11.46
N GLU A 68 13.05 0.58 12.56
CA GLU A 68 13.51 1.21 13.81
C GLU A 68 13.60 0.22 14.99
#